data_AF-A0A4S1FQ73-F1
#
_entry.id   AF-A0A4S1FQ73-F1
#
_cell.length_a   1.000
_cell.length_b   1.000
_cell.length_c   1.000
_cell.angle_alpha   90.00
_cell.angle_beta   90.00
_cell.angle_gamma   90.00
#
_symmetry.space_group_name_H-M   'P 1'
#
loop_
_entity.id
_entity.type
_entity.pdbx_description
1 polymer ?
#
loop_
_entity_poly.entity_id
_entity_poly.type
_entity_poly.pdbx_seq_one_letter_code
_entity_poly.pdbx_strand_id
1 'polypeptide(L)'
;MRINQAGSRREGSKWAGRASATIGALLLASLAGCMTYRTSGRDTFQTSGIDAWLTAANADAVINTMAAKGLMPATIDCRFDHTVPGQVAYVSKFTWQRAPTNTRYHWEVGDPTYLASKEVKSNRVGLHRIAAKTVRDPATGQKVACSIWTN
;
A
#
# COMPACT_ATOMS: atom_id res chain seq x y z
N MET A 1 -17.30 3.65 -19.67
CA MET A 1 -16.46 4.70 -20.30
C MET A 1 -15.22 4.01 -20.84
N ARG A 2 -15.06 3.95 -22.17
CA ARG A 2 -13.93 3.30 -22.86
C ARG A 2 -12.84 4.35 -23.07
N ILE A 3 -11.57 4.05 -22.75
CA ILE A 3 -10.45 4.92 -23.10
C ILE A 3 -9.31 4.09 -23.70
N ASN A 4 -8.92 4.51 -24.89
CA ASN A 4 -7.94 3.94 -25.80
C ASN A 4 -6.49 4.12 -25.31
N GLN A 5 -5.64 3.12 -25.56
CA GLN A 5 -4.18 3.22 -25.44
C GLN A 5 -3.60 4.07 -26.58
N ALA A 6 -2.70 4.99 -26.23
CA ALA A 6 -1.74 5.57 -27.16
C ALA A 6 -0.37 5.58 -26.47
N GLY A 7 0.59 4.87 -27.05
CA GLY A 7 1.96 4.79 -26.55
C GLY A 7 2.84 5.95 -27.03
N SER A 8 3.96 6.17 -26.34
CA SER A 8 5.12 6.82 -26.93
C SER A 8 6.41 6.32 -26.27
N ARG A 9 7.30 5.74 -27.09
CA ARG A 9 8.72 5.48 -26.81
C ARG A 9 9.51 6.78 -26.75
N ARG A 10 10.59 6.81 -25.95
CA ARG A 10 11.95 7.36 -26.23
C ARG A 10 12.83 7.12 -24.99
N GLU A 11 13.90 6.32 -25.07
CA GLU A 11 15.30 6.74 -25.36
C GLU A 11 15.76 7.81 -24.35
N GLY A 12 16.68 7.58 -23.41
CA GLY A 12 18.00 6.94 -23.53
C GLY A 12 19.04 8.05 -23.38
N SER A 13 19.82 8.08 -22.30
CA SER A 13 21.05 8.90 -22.22
C SER A 13 21.97 8.43 -21.08
N LYS A 14 23.17 8.06 -21.49
CA LYS A 14 24.32 7.56 -20.73
C LYS A 14 25.11 8.74 -20.17
N TRP A 15 25.65 8.67 -18.96
CA TRP A 15 26.90 9.36 -18.63
C TRP A 15 27.76 8.51 -17.70
N ALA A 16 29.02 8.33 -18.12
CA ALA A 16 30.09 7.62 -17.45
C ALA A 16 31.22 8.61 -17.12
N GLY A 17 31.88 8.43 -15.98
CA GLY A 17 33.17 9.05 -15.63
C GLY A 17 33.78 8.27 -14.46
N ARG A 18 34.76 7.39 -14.69
CA ARG A 18 36.23 7.56 -14.53
C ARG A 18 36.62 7.99 -13.10
N ALA A 19 37.08 7.07 -12.24
CA ALA A 19 38.49 6.62 -12.02
C ALA A 19 39.24 7.62 -11.09
N SER A 20 39.98 7.26 -10.02
CA SER A 20 40.95 6.18 -9.81
C SER A 20 41.39 6.04 -8.33
N ALA A 21 41.83 4.81 -7.97
CA ALA A 21 43.05 4.43 -7.21
C ALA A 21 43.16 4.72 -5.69
N THR A 22 43.76 3.90 -4.82
CA THR A 22 44.40 2.55 -4.87
C THR A 22 44.69 2.07 -3.43
N ILE A 23 44.50 0.76 -3.21
CA ILE A 23 45.30 -0.21 -2.40
C ILE A 23 45.33 -0.08 -0.85
N GLY A 24 44.95 -1.19 -0.19
CA GLY A 24 45.22 -1.47 1.22
C GLY A 24 44.80 -2.88 1.69
N ALA A 25 45.58 -3.89 1.28
CA ALA A 25 45.88 -5.19 1.92
C ALA A 25 44.80 -6.06 2.63
N LEU A 26 44.67 -7.28 2.09
CA LEU A 26 44.68 -8.62 2.73
C LEU A 26 43.66 -8.97 3.83
N LEU A 27 42.86 -10.03 3.57
CA LEU A 27 42.77 -11.22 4.43
C LEU A 27 42.10 -12.38 3.69
N LEU A 28 42.77 -13.54 3.72
CA LEU A 28 42.40 -14.82 3.14
C LEU A 28 41.39 -15.57 4.04
N ALA A 29 40.68 -16.50 3.40
CA ALA A 29 40.06 -17.71 3.95
C ALA A 29 38.63 -17.63 4.55
N SER A 30 37.67 -18.16 3.81
CA SER A 30 36.94 -19.38 4.22
C SER A 30 36.06 -19.92 3.10
N LEU A 31 36.28 -21.19 2.74
CA LEU A 31 35.37 -22.02 1.97
C LEU A 31 34.11 -22.30 2.81
N ALA A 32 32.94 -21.96 2.29
CA ALA A 32 31.72 -22.75 2.44
C ALA A 32 30.64 -22.13 1.54
N GLY A 33 30.25 -22.85 0.50
CA GLY A 33 29.01 -22.61 -0.18
C GLY A 33 27.86 -22.80 0.80
N CYS A 34 27.25 -21.71 1.24
CA CYS A 34 25.86 -21.68 1.64
C CYS A 34 25.11 -20.91 0.55
N MET A 35 24.80 -21.62 -0.54
CA MET A 35 23.61 -21.30 -1.32
C MET A 35 22.43 -21.38 -0.36
N THR A 36 22.06 -20.26 0.26
CA THR A 36 20.73 -20.16 0.84
C THR A 36 19.79 -20.03 -0.35
N TYR A 37 19.26 -21.18 -0.75
CA TYR A 37 18.02 -21.27 -1.51
C TYR A 37 16.96 -20.44 -0.79
N ARG A 38 16.81 -19.16 -1.14
CA ARG A 38 15.51 -18.49 -1.04
C ARG A 38 14.80 -18.73 -2.36
N THR A 39 14.34 -19.96 -2.53
CA THR A 39 13.27 -20.27 -3.47
C THR A 39 12.03 -19.52 -3.00
N SER A 40 11.75 -18.42 -3.70
CA SER A 40 10.47 -18.08 -4.32
C SER A 40 9.20 -18.44 -3.56
N GLY A 41 8.41 -17.43 -3.16
CA GLY A 41 7.09 -17.70 -2.59
C GLY A 41 6.15 -16.51 -2.33
N ARG A 42 6.46 -15.30 -2.77
CA ARG A 42 5.48 -14.24 -3.05
C ARG A 42 6.26 -13.08 -3.64
N ASP A 43 5.91 -12.68 -4.86
CA ASP A 43 6.19 -11.32 -5.30
C ASP A 43 5.42 -10.39 -4.35
N THR A 44 6.01 -10.08 -3.20
CA THR A 44 5.77 -8.79 -2.57
C THR A 44 6.27 -7.79 -3.59
N PHE A 45 5.40 -7.42 -4.52
CA PHE A 45 5.44 -6.12 -5.15
C PHE A 45 5.41 -5.11 -3.99
N GLN A 46 6.58 -4.85 -3.41
CA GLN A 46 6.86 -3.61 -2.71
C GLN A 46 6.76 -2.51 -3.76
N THR A 47 5.53 -2.21 -4.18
CA THR A 47 5.24 -0.92 -4.75
C THR A 47 5.12 0.00 -3.55
N SER A 48 6.28 0.36 -3.02
CA SER A 48 6.57 1.35 -1.97
C SER A 48 6.20 2.76 -2.44
N GLY A 49 5.09 2.92 -3.16
CA GLY A 49 4.84 4.10 -3.97
C GLY A 49 4.41 5.31 -3.17
N ILE A 50 3.63 5.11 -2.10
CA ILE A 50 3.09 6.20 -1.29
C ILE A 50 3.04 5.72 0.17
N ASP A 51 4.11 6.00 0.91
CA ASP A 51 4.21 5.71 2.34
C ASP A 51 3.61 6.82 3.21
N ALA A 52 2.60 7.52 2.70
CA ALA A 52 2.01 8.69 3.32
C ALA A 52 0.70 8.36 4.05
N TRP A 53 0.42 9.11 5.11
CA TRP A 53 -0.92 9.19 5.70
C TRP A 53 -1.77 10.11 4.85
N LEU A 54 -2.93 9.62 4.41
CA LEU A 54 -3.80 10.28 3.46
C LEU A 54 -5.14 10.60 4.13
N THR A 55 -5.61 11.83 3.96
CA THR A 55 -7.02 12.17 4.23
C THR A 55 -7.93 11.36 3.31
N ALA A 56 -9.23 11.27 3.60
CA ALA A 56 -10.17 10.53 2.77
C ALA A 56 -10.10 10.95 1.27
N ALA A 57 -10.10 12.26 1.00
CA ALA A 57 -10.00 12.77 -0.38
C ALA A 57 -8.69 12.38 -1.09
N ASN A 58 -7.56 12.47 -0.38
CA ASN A 58 -6.27 12.08 -0.94
C ASN A 58 -6.16 10.55 -1.12
N ALA A 59 -6.77 9.78 -0.21
CA ALA A 59 -6.83 8.34 -0.28
C ALA A 59 -7.58 7.89 -1.55
N ASP A 60 -8.75 8.47 -1.84
CA ASP A 60 -9.50 8.15 -3.07
C ASP A 60 -8.71 8.44 -4.35
N ALA A 61 -8.03 9.59 -4.41
CA ALA A 61 -7.19 9.95 -5.56
C ALA A 61 -6.03 8.95 -5.76
N VAL A 62 -5.39 8.55 -4.66
CA VAL A 62 -4.30 7.56 -4.67
C VAL A 62 -4.81 6.17 -5.06
N ILE A 63 -5.93 5.72 -4.48
CA ILE A 63 -6.59 4.45 -4.82
C ILE A 63 -6.85 4.37 -6.32
N ASN A 64 -7.45 5.41 -6.91
CA ASN A 64 -7.74 5.46 -8.35
C ASN A 64 -6.46 5.43 -9.19
N THR A 65 -5.42 6.17 -8.77
CA THR A 65 -4.12 6.17 -9.45
C THR A 65 -3.47 4.79 -9.44
N MET A 66 -3.56 4.06 -8.33
CA MET A 66 -2.99 2.73 -8.18
C MET A 66 -3.83 1.67 -8.90
N ALA A 67 -5.16 1.81 -8.91
CA ALA A 67 -6.07 1.00 -9.70
C ALA A 67 -5.74 1.09 -11.20
N ALA A 68 -5.46 2.30 -11.71
CA ALA A 68 -5.05 2.51 -13.10
C ALA A 68 -3.71 1.81 -13.44
N LYS A 69 -2.87 1.53 -12.43
CA LYS A 69 -1.64 0.75 -12.57
C LYS A 69 -1.84 -0.76 -12.40
N GLY A 70 -3.09 -1.22 -12.24
CA GLY A 70 -3.43 -2.62 -12.00
C GLY A 70 -3.09 -3.09 -10.58
N LEU A 71 -3.13 -2.18 -9.61
CA LEU A 71 -2.87 -2.48 -8.20
C LEU A 71 -4.15 -2.31 -7.37
N MET A 72 -4.23 -3.04 -6.26
CA MET A 72 -5.26 -2.89 -5.24
C MET A 72 -4.62 -2.72 -3.86
N PRO A 73 -5.35 -2.14 -2.88
CA PRO A 73 -4.91 -2.14 -1.48
C PRO A 73 -4.72 -3.56 -0.94
N ALA A 74 -3.57 -3.82 -0.34
CA ALA A 74 -3.27 -5.09 0.32
C ALA A 74 -3.53 -5.01 1.82
N THR A 75 -3.05 -3.94 2.45
CA THR A 75 -3.31 -3.64 3.87
C THR A 75 -3.72 -2.19 4.04
N ILE A 76 -4.35 -1.90 5.18
CA ILE A 76 -4.79 -0.56 5.57
C ILE A 76 -4.45 -0.31 7.03
N ASP A 77 -3.90 0.87 7.29
CA ASP A 77 -3.73 1.46 8.61
C ASP A 77 -4.62 2.70 8.73
N CYS A 78 -5.10 2.99 9.95
CA CYS A 78 -5.86 4.19 10.25
C CYS A 78 -5.41 4.85 11.56
N ARG A 79 -5.65 6.15 11.66
CA ARG A 79 -5.54 6.94 12.90
C ARG A 79 -6.40 8.19 12.81
N PHE A 80 -6.60 8.84 13.95
CA PHE A 80 -7.20 10.17 13.99
C PHE A 80 -6.28 11.20 13.33
N ASP A 81 -6.89 12.16 12.66
CA ASP A 81 -6.20 13.34 12.15
C ASP A 81 -6.31 14.46 13.18
N HIS A 82 -5.24 14.67 13.93
CA HIS A 82 -5.17 15.72 14.95
C HIS A 82 -4.81 17.10 14.36
N THR A 83 -4.64 17.22 13.04
CA THR A 83 -4.32 18.50 12.40
C THR A 83 -5.55 19.37 12.15
N VAL A 84 -6.76 18.82 12.32
CA VAL A 84 -8.04 19.52 12.17
C VAL A 84 -8.71 19.69 13.55
N PRO A 85 -8.56 20.84 14.22
CA PRO A 85 -9.13 21.06 15.54
C PRO A 85 -10.67 21.04 15.49
N GLY A 86 -11.30 20.38 16.47
CA GLY A 86 -12.75 20.39 16.65
C GLY A 86 -13.56 19.54 15.67
N GLN A 87 -12.91 18.83 14.74
CA GLN A 87 -13.58 17.94 13.79
C GLN A 87 -13.00 16.53 13.90
N VAL A 88 -13.89 15.52 13.96
CA VAL A 88 -13.45 14.13 13.89
C VAL A 88 -13.03 13.85 12.45
N ALA A 89 -11.72 13.77 12.23
CA ALA A 89 -11.12 13.44 10.96
C ALA A 89 -10.22 12.22 11.10
N TYR A 90 -10.07 11.48 9.99
CA TYR A 90 -9.28 10.26 9.94
C TYR A 90 -8.31 10.31 8.77
N VAL A 91 -7.14 9.73 8.98
CA VAL A 91 -6.19 9.46 7.91
C VAL A 91 -5.93 7.97 7.79
N SER A 92 -5.70 7.53 6.56
CA SER A 92 -5.43 6.15 6.20
C SER A 92 -4.10 6.02 5.49
N LYS A 93 -3.44 4.87 5.64
CA LYS A 93 -2.22 4.51 4.94
C LYS A 93 -2.37 3.12 4.36
N PHE A 94 -1.87 2.90 3.15
CA PHE A 94 -2.10 1.67 2.41
C PHE A 94 -0.79 1.03 1.98
N THR A 95 -0.80 -0.30 1.91
CA THR A 95 0.16 -1.04 1.08
C THR A 95 -0.55 -1.58 -0.15
N TRP A 96 0.23 -1.97 -1.17
CA TRP A 96 -0.29 -2.28 -2.49
C TRP A 96 0.12 -3.68 -2.93
N GLN A 97 -0.77 -4.33 -3.66
CA GLN A 97 -0.50 -5.60 -4.33
C GLN A 97 -1.06 -5.58 -5.75
N ARG A 98 -0.62 -6.52 -6.58
CA ARG A 98 -1.21 -6.72 -7.91
C ARG A 98 -2.69 -7.07 -7.76
N ALA A 99 -3.55 -6.35 -8.47
CA ALA A 99 -4.98 -6.68 -8.51
C ALA A 99 -5.18 -7.93 -9.39
N PRO A 100 -5.80 -9.00 -8.87
CA PRO A 100 -6.28 -10.11 -9.71
C PRO A 100 -7.24 -9.62 -10.81
N THR A 101 -7.40 -10.42 -11.86
CA THR A 101 -8.36 -10.12 -12.93
C THR A 101 -9.77 -10.00 -12.36
N ASN A 102 -10.51 -8.98 -12.79
CA ASN A 102 -11.89 -8.71 -12.34
C ASN A 102 -12.05 -8.49 -10.82
N THR A 103 -10.99 -8.05 -10.14
CA THR A 103 -11.06 -7.69 -8.72
C THR A 103 -11.98 -6.49 -8.52
N ARG A 104 -12.90 -6.62 -7.57
CA ARG A 104 -13.67 -5.52 -6.99
C ARG A 104 -13.25 -5.40 -5.54
N TYR A 105 -12.99 -4.20 -5.10
CA TYR A 105 -12.65 -3.95 -3.71
C TYR A 105 -13.36 -2.70 -3.19
N HIS A 106 -13.48 -2.64 -1.86
CA HIS A 106 -14.00 -1.52 -1.11
C HIS A 106 -13.12 -1.29 0.10
N TRP A 107 -12.98 -0.05 0.55
CA TRP A 107 -12.25 0.29 1.75
C TRP A 107 -12.99 1.40 2.49
N GLU A 108 -12.88 1.41 3.81
CA GLU A 108 -13.54 2.41 4.67
C GLU A 108 -12.68 2.70 5.90
N VAL A 109 -12.85 3.91 6.46
CA VAL A 109 -12.28 4.35 7.73
C VAL A 109 -13.33 5.15 8.51
N GLY A 110 -13.40 4.95 9.82
CA GLY A 110 -14.39 5.63 10.66
C GLY A 110 -14.48 5.03 12.06
N ASP A 111 -15.55 5.31 12.79
CA ASP A 111 -15.79 4.66 14.07
C ASP A 111 -16.10 3.14 13.89
N PRO A 112 -15.88 2.30 14.90
CA PRO A 112 -16.10 0.85 14.78
C PRO A 112 -17.54 0.45 14.41
N THR A 113 -18.55 1.21 14.83
CA THR A 113 -19.96 0.92 14.52
C THR A 113 -20.26 1.22 13.06
N TYR A 114 -19.73 2.33 12.53
CA TYR A 114 -19.77 2.64 11.10
C TYR A 114 -19.15 1.52 10.27
N LEU A 115 -17.96 1.03 10.65
CA LEU A 115 -17.30 -0.09 9.94
C LEU A 115 -18.11 -1.39 9.97
N ALA A 116 -18.74 -1.71 11.10
CA ALA A 116 -19.62 -2.88 11.20
C ALA A 116 -20.82 -2.78 10.24
N SER A 117 -21.38 -1.57 10.04
CA SER A 117 -22.45 -1.36 9.05
C SER A 117 -21.97 -1.56 7.61
N LYS A 118 -20.70 -1.20 7.32
CA LYS A 118 -20.09 -1.35 6.00
C LYS A 118 -19.75 -2.79 5.69
N GLU A 119 -19.30 -3.56 6.68
CA GLU A 119 -19.13 -5.01 6.57
C GLU A 119 -20.39 -5.70 6.03
N VAL A 120 -21.55 -5.40 6.62
CA VAL A 120 -22.83 -5.99 6.19
C VAL A 120 -23.15 -5.61 4.74
N LYS A 121 -22.91 -4.36 4.34
CA LYS A 121 -23.15 -3.90 2.96
C LYS A 121 -22.19 -4.54 1.97
N SER A 122 -20.90 -4.64 2.29
CA SER A 122 -19.88 -5.32 1.49
C SER A 122 -20.21 -6.79 1.27
N ASN A 123 -20.57 -7.50 2.35
CA ASN A 123 -20.93 -8.93 2.27
C ASN A 123 -22.16 -9.16 1.37
N ARG A 124 -23.15 -8.26 1.39
CA ARG A 124 -24.35 -8.35 0.52
C ARG A 124 -24.03 -8.24 -0.98
N VAL A 125 -22.92 -7.61 -1.35
CA VAL A 125 -22.48 -7.49 -2.75
C VAL A 125 -21.37 -8.49 -3.12
N GLY A 126 -21.13 -9.46 -2.24
CA GLY A 126 -20.17 -10.54 -2.43
C GLY A 126 -18.71 -10.10 -2.25
N LEU A 127 -18.44 -9.13 -1.37
CA LEU A 127 -17.09 -8.77 -0.96
C LEU A 127 -16.84 -9.27 0.47
N HIS A 128 -15.67 -9.85 0.69
CA HIS A 128 -15.20 -10.39 1.96
C HIS A 128 -14.04 -9.57 2.51
N ARG A 129 -13.98 -9.39 3.83
CA ARG A 129 -12.95 -8.58 4.47
C ARG A 129 -11.60 -9.29 4.42
N ILE A 130 -10.57 -8.61 3.90
CA ILE A 130 -9.20 -9.13 3.81
C ILE A 130 -8.20 -8.41 4.71
N ALA A 131 -8.52 -7.18 5.12
CA ALA A 131 -7.72 -6.43 6.07
C ALA A 131 -8.65 -5.62 6.99
N ALA A 132 -8.28 -5.55 8.26
CA ALA A 132 -8.99 -4.77 9.26
C ALA A 132 -8.00 -4.28 10.32
N LYS A 133 -8.20 -3.06 10.80
CA LYS A 133 -7.46 -2.53 11.94
C LYS A 133 -8.36 -1.67 12.81
N THR A 134 -8.12 -1.69 14.11
CA THR A 134 -8.73 -0.77 15.07
C THR A 134 -7.62 -0.14 15.89
N VAL A 135 -7.65 1.18 15.99
CA VAL A 135 -6.67 1.97 16.75
C VAL A 135 -7.40 2.78 17.80
N ARG A 136 -6.87 2.78 19.02
CA ARG A 136 -7.35 3.61 20.12
C ARG A 136 -6.47 4.85 20.20
N ASP A 137 -7.08 6.02 20.18
CA ASP A 137 -6.39 7.28 20.44
C ASP A 137 -5.99 7.33 21.92
N PRO A 138 -4.69 7.45 22.25
CA PRO A 138 -4.24 7.55 23.63
C PRO A 138 -4.72 8.84 24.31
N ALA A 139 -4.94 9.93 23.59
CA ALA A 139 -5.31 11.23 24.18
C ALA A 139 -6.78 11.25 24.61
N THR A 140 -7.68 10.75 23.75
CA THR A 140 -9.14 10.82 23.99
C THR A 140 -9.75 9.48 24.41
N GLY A 141 -9.02 8.38 24.23
CA GLY A 141 -9.54 7.03 24.42
C GLY A 141 -10.51 6.57 23.32
N GLN A 142 -10.84 7.43 22.35
CA GLN A 142 -11.71 7.11 21.22
C GLN A 142 -11.09 6.05 20.31
N LYS A 143 -11.93 5.35 19.55
CA LYS A 143 -11.49 4.31 18.62
C LYS A 143 -11.80 4.71 17.19
N VAL A 144 -10.86 4.44 16.30
CA VAL A 144 -11.04 4.45 14.85
C VAL A 144 -10.78 3.05 14.32
N ALA A 145 -11.55 2.64 13.32
CA ALA A 145 -11.38 1.39 12.62
C ALA A 145 -11.28 1.64 11.12
N CYS A 146 -10.61 0.73 10.42
CA CYS A 146 -10.55 0.72 8.97
C CYS A 146 -10.55 -0.72 8.45
N SER A 147 -11.00 -0.90 7.22
CA SER A 147 -11.08 -2.23 6.60
C SER A 147 -11.00 -2.17 5.08
N ILE A 148 -10.56 -3.27 4.49
CA ILE A 148 -10.61 -3.53 3.04
C ILE A 148 -11.42 -4.81 2.81
N TRP A 149 -12.32 -4.77 1.84
CA TRP A 149 -13.08 -5.90 1.33
C TRP A 149 -12.78 -6.14 -0.14
N THR A 150 -12.79 -7.41 -0.56
CA THR A 150 -12.64 -7.81 -1.97
C THR A 150 -13.52 -9.01 -2.29
N ASN A 151 -13.88 -9.21 -3.57
CA ASN A 151 -14.49 -10.46 -4.02
C ASN A 151 -13.48 -11.61 -4.08
#